data_AF-A0A8T2KFQ6-F1
#
_entry.id   AF-A0A8T2KFQ6-F1
#
_cell.length_a   1.000
_cell.length_b   1.000
_cell.length_c   1.000
_cell.angle_alpha   90.00
_cell.angle_beta   90.00
_cell.angle_gamma   90.00
#
_symmetry.space_group_name_H-M   'P 1'
#
loop_
_entity.id
_entity.type
_entity.pdbx_description
1 polymer ?
#
loop_
_entity_poly.entity_id
_entity_poly.type
_entity_poly.pdbx_seq_one_letter_code
_entity_poly.pdbx_strand_id
1 'polypeptide(L)'
;MMQNPQILAALQERLDDLVDTPTGYIESLPKVVKRRVNALKNLQVKCAQIEAKIYEEVHELERKYAALYQPLFDKRSGIINATYEPTEEECEWKVDEEEISENLKYKAKIEDEKKDEEKEDPKVIPELWLTIFKNVDLLSDMVQEHDEPILKHLKDIKVKFSEAGQPMSFTLEFLFEPNEYFTN
;
A
#
# COMPACT_ATOMS: atom_id res chain seq x y z
N MET A 1 -9.37 25.41 -5.26
CA MET A 1 -8.84 26.43 -4.32
C MET A 1 -8.14 25.70 -3.19
N MET A 2 -6.81 25.54 -3.26
CA MET A 2 -5.86 25.17 -2.18
C MET A 2 -4.51 24.86 -2.87
N GLN A 3 -3.85 25.89 -3.40
CA GLN A 3 -2.62 25.76 -4.23
C GLN A 3 -1.40 26.48 -3.61
N ASN A 4 -1.45 26.83 -2.32
CA ASN A 4 -0.32 27.49 -1.69
C ASN A 4 0.27 26.62 -0.55
N PRO A 5 1.41 25.95 -0.80
CA PRO A 5 2.11 25.14 0.20
C PRO A 5 2.47 25.92 1.46
N GLN A 6 2.72 27.23 1.35
CA GLN A 6 3.03 28.09 2.50
C GLN A 6 1.80 28.34 3.38
N ILE A 7 0.59 28.35 2.79
CA ILE A 7 -0.66 28.50 3.55
C ILE A 7 -0.98 27.20 4.28
N LEU A 8 -0.72 26.04 3.65
CA LEU A 8 -0.86 24.74 4.31
C LEU A 8 0.15 24.58 5.45
N ALA A 9 1.42 24.93 5.22
CA ALA A 9 2.45 24.92 6.25
C ALA A 9 2.12 25.86 7.42
N ALA A 10 1.65 27.09 7.15
CA ALA A 10 1.24 28.03 8.20
C ALA A 10 -0.04 27.62 8.93
N LEU A 11 -0.95 26.88 8.27
CA LEU A 11 -2.12 26.29 8.92
C LEU A 11 -1.73 25.09 9.78
N GLN A 12 -0.79 24.26 9.31
CA GLN A 12 -0.22 23.12 10.04
C GLN A 12 0.53 23.59 11.29
N GLU A 13 1.42 24.58 11.16
CA GLU A 13 2.19 25.20 12.25
C GLU A 13 1.27 25.81 13.32
N ARG A 14 0.19 26.49 12.90
CA ARG A 14 -0.82 27.01 13.83
C ARG A 14 -1.68 25.92 14.46
N LEU A 15 -1.91 24.80 13.78
CA LEU A 15 -2.61 23.65 14.36
C LEU A 15 -1.72 22.95 15.38
N ASP A 16 -0.44 22.75 15.08
CA ASP A 16 0.54 22.10 15.96
C ASP A 16 0.74 22.89 17.26
N ASP A 17 0.77 24.23 17.21
CA ASP A 17 0.80 25.11 18.40
C ASP A 17 -0.45 24.98 19.29
N LEU A 18 -1.58 24.54 18.72
CA LEU A 18 -2.89 24.47 19.37
C LEU A 18 -3.18 23.11 20.01
N VAL A 19 -2.41 22.06 19.66
CA VAL A 19 -2.70 20.67 20.03
C VAL A 19 -2.40 20.36 21.51
N ASP A 20 -1.52 21.11 22.18
CA ASP A 20 -1.15 20.86 23.58
C ASP A 20 -1.11 22.10 24.50
N THR A 21 -1.43 23.30 24.00
CA THR A 21 -1.64 24.44 24.89
C THR A 21 -3.02 24.37 25.53
N PRO A 22 -3.14 24.41 26.88
CA PRO A 22 -4.43 24.65 27.52
C PRO A 22 -4.88 26.02 27.03
N THR A 23 -5.78 26.05 26.05
CA THR A 23 -6.33 27.30 25.57
C THR A 23 -7.00 27.95 26.77
N GLY A 24 -6.40 29.00 27.33
CA GLY A 24 -6.97 29.74 28.46
C GLY A 24 -8.41 30.20 28.19
N TYR A 25 -8.81 30.18 26.92
CA TYR A 25 -10.19 30.16 26.46
C TYR A 25 -11.10 29.21 27.24
N ILE A 26 -10.84 27.89 27.27
CA ILE A 26 -11.70 26.92 27.97
C ILE A 26 -11.78 27.24 29.47
N GLU A 27 -10.66 27.68 30.07
CA GLU A 27 -10.60 28.07 31.48
C GLU A 27 -11.39 29.35 31.78
N SER A 28 -11.45 30.29 30.83
CA SER A 28 -12.21 31.54 30.93
C SER A 28 -13.72 31.35 30.78
N LEU A 29 -14.19 30.20 30.28
CA LEU A 29 -15.61 29.97 30.03
C LEU A 29 -16.44 29.89 31.33
N PRO A 30 -17.68 30.41 31.34
CA PRO A 30 -18.61 30.24 32.45
C PRO A 30 -18.87 28.76 32.78
N LYS A 31 -19.13 28.45 34.06
CA LYS A 31 -19.39 27.07 34.53
C LYS A 31 -20.48 26.35 33.72
N VAL A 32 -21.54 27.05 33.33
CA VAL A 32 -22.64 26.49 32.52
C VAL A 32 -22.15 26.07 31.14
N VAL A 33 -21.27 26.86 30.51
CA VAL A 33 -20.70 26.54 29.20
C VAL A 33 -19.73 25.37 29.32
N LYS A 34 -18.86 25.35 30.33
CA LYS A 34 -17.96 24.21 30.62
C LYS A 34 -18.72 22.89 30.76
N ARG A 35 -19.88 22.89 31.45
CA ARG A 35 -20.75 21.71 31.57
C ARG A 35 -21.25 21.22 30.21
N ARG A 36 -21.64 22.13 29.30
CA ARG A 36 -22.04 21.79 27.93
C ARG A 36 -20.87 21.23 27.13
N VAL A 37 -19.69 21.84 27.21
CA VAL A 37 -18.47 21.33 26.56
C VAL A 37 -18.13 19.92 27.04
N ASN A 38 -18.22 19.64 28.34
CA ASN A 38 -18.01 18.30 28.88
C ASN A 38 -19.06 17.30 28.38
N ALA A 39 -20.32 17.72 28.24
CA ALA A 39 -21.35 16.89 27.64
C ALA A 39 -21.04 16.57 26.15
N LEU A 40 -20.52 17.54 25.40
CA LEU A 40 -20.07 17.33 24.01
C LEU A 40 -18.86 16.39 23.95
N LYS A 41 -17.88 16.53 24.86
CA LYS A 41 -16.75 15.58 24.94
C LYS A 41 -17.22 14.14 25.19
N ASN A 42 -18.22 13.95 26.05
CA ASN A 42 -18.81 12.62 26.27
C ASN A 42 -19.51 12.07 25.01
N LEU A 43 -20.11 12.93 24.19
CA LEU A 43 -20.64 12.53 22.89
C LEU A 43 -19.51 12.17 21.91
N GLN A 44 -18.44 12.96 21.88
CA GLN A 44 -17.26 12.67 21.05
C GLN A 44 -16.63 11.32 21.39
N VAL A 45 -16.56 10.95 22.68
CA VAL A 45 -16.08 9.62 23.10
C VAL A 45 -16.97 8.51 22.52
N LYS A 46 -18.30 8.70 22.47
CA LYS A 46 -19.20 7.72 21.84
C LYS A 46 -18.99 7.64 20.33
N CYS A 47 -18.75 8.76 19.66
CA CYS A 47 -18.39 8.77 18.23
C CYS A 47 -17.10 7.96 18.00
N ALA A 48 -16.05 8.22 18.79
CA ALA A 48 -14.79 7.49 18.69
C ALA A 48 -14.96 5.97 18.96
N GLN A 49 -15.85 5.58 19.87
CA GLN A 49 -16.18 4.17 20.09
C GLN A 49 -16.88 3.51 18.90
N ILE A 50 -17.69 4.27 18.15
CA ILE A 50 -18.33 3.77 16.93
C ILE A 50 -17.28 3.67 15.80
N GLU A 51 -16.44 4.69 15.65
CA GLU A 51 -15.34 4.69 14.68
C GLU A 51 -14.38 3.51 14.92
N ALA A 52 -14.05 3.21 16.18
CA ALA A 52 -13.23 2.05 16.53
C ALA A 52 -13.83 0.74 16.00
N LYS A 53 -15.15 0.55 16.10
CA LYS A 53 -15.84 -0.62 15.53
C LYS A 53 -15.77 -0.67 14.01
N ILE A 54 -15.88 0.49 13.35
CA ILE A 54 -15.72 0.56 11.89
C ILE A 54 -14.31 0.09 11.50
N TYR A 55 -13.27 0.55 12.19
CA TYR A 55 -11.90 0.10 11.91
C TYR A 55 -11.70 -1.40 12.17
N GLU A 56 -12.29 -1.95 13.25
CA GLU A 56 -12.28 -3.38 13.52
C GLU A 56 -12.94 -4.19 12.39
N GLU A 57 -14.14 -3.78 11.95
CA GLU A 57 -14.88 -4.45 10.87
C GLU A 57 -14.16 -4.34 9.51
N VAL A 58 -13.58 -3.18 9.20
CA VAL A 58 -12.78 -2.98 7.98
C VAL A 58 -11.55 -3.89 8.00
N HIS A 59 -10.83 -3.97 9.11
CA HIS A 59 -9.65 -4.81 9.22
C HIS A 59 -10.00 -6.31 9.12
N GLU A 60 -11.13 -6.73 9.69
CA GLU A 60 -11.67 -8.08 9.48
C GLU A 60 -11.97 -8.38 8.01
N LEU A 61 -12.56 -7.40 7.32
CA LEU A 61 -12.86 -7.50 5.89
C LEU A 61 -11.59 -7.60 5.06
N GLU A 62 -10.58 -6.76 5.33
CA GLU A 62 -9.28 -6.80 4.67
C GLU A 62 -8.62 -8.17 4.84
N ARG A 63 -8.60 -8.73 6.05
CA ARG A 63 -8.07 -10.08 6.30
C ARG A 63 -8.81 -11.15 5.50
N LYS A 64 -10.14 -11.08 5.45
CA LYS A 64 -10.95 -12.03 4.68
C LYS A 64 -10.58 -12.01 3.20
N TYR A 65 -10.45 -10.84 2.59
CA TYR A 65 -10.11 -10.73 1.17
C TYR A 65 -8.63 -10.99 0.91
N ALA A 66 -7.73 -10.67 1.84
CA ALA A 66 -6.31 -11.02 1.73
C ALA A 66 -6.13 -12.54 1.57
N ALA A 67 -6.89 -13.36 2.29
CA ALA A 67 -6.87 -14.82 2.13
C ALA A 67 -7.31 -15.29 0.73
N LEU A 68 -8.21 -14.55 0.07
CA LEU A 68 -8.65 -14.84 -1.31
C LEU A 68 -7.60 -14.42 -2.34
N TYR A 69 -6.86 -13.35 -2.08
CA TYR A 69 -5.76 -12.90 -2.94
C TYR A 69 -4.50 -13.77 -2.79
N GLN A 70 -4.28 -14.38 -1.63
CA GLN A 70 -3.09 -15.18 -1.34
C GLN A 70 -2.75 -16.24 -2.41
N PRO A 71 -3.67 -17.12 -2.86
CA PRO A 71 -3.35 -18.09 -3.90
C PRO A 71 -3.02 -17.43 -5.25
N LEU A 72 -3.60 -16.27 -5.56
CA LEU A 72 -3.29 -15.51 -6.77
C LEU A 72 -1.87 -14.92 -6.69
N PHE A 73 -1.48 -14.41 -5.52
CA PHE A 73 -0.14 -13.88 -5.30
C PHE A 73 0.94 -14.96 -5.24
N ASP A 74 0.63 -16.12 -4.66
CA ASP A 74 1.55 -17.27 -4.67
C ASP A 74 1.73 -17.80 -6.10
N LYS A 75 0.66 -17.85 -6.91
CA LYS A 75 0.76 -18.19 -8.34
C LYS A 75 1.56 -17.14 -9.12
N ARG A 76 1.30 -15.85 -8.91
CA ARG A 76 2.08 -14.74 -9.49
C ARG A 76 3.56 -14.88 -9.16
N SER A 77 3.89 -15.11 -7.89
CA SER A 77 5.27 -15.36 -7.46
C SER A 77 5.85 -16.59 -8.17
N GLY A 78 5.04 -17.64 -8.37
CA GLY A 78 5.42 -18.83 -9.11
C GLY A 78 5.87 -18.54 -10.54
N ILE A 79 5.08 -17.75 -11.25
CA ILE A 79 5.32 -17.28 -12.63
C ILE A 79 6.58 -16.40 -12.68
N ILE A 80 6.64 -15.37 -11.83
CA ILE A 80 7.77 -14.43 -11.80
C ILE A 80 9.10 -15.17 -11.64
N ASN A 81 9.14 -16.13 -10.71
CA ASN A 81 10.35 -16.85 -10.33
C ASN A 81 10.60 -18.14 -11.14
N ALA A 82 9.90 -18.37 -12.26
CA ALA A 82 10.06 -19.56 -13.09
C ALA A 82 9.76 -20.91 -12.42
N THR A 83 9.08 -20.90 -11.27
CA THR A 83 8.74 -22.14 -10.55
C THR A 83 7.41 -22.73 -11.03
N TYR A 84 6.67 -21.96 -11.82
CA TYR A 84 5.45 -22.37 -12.49
C TYR A 84 5.41 -21.73 -13.88
N GLU A 85 5.27 -22.58 -14.90
CA GLU A 85 5.08 -22.14 -16.29
C GLU A 85 3.56 -22.00 -16.57
N PRO A 86 3.07 -20.81 -16.98
CA PRO A 86 1.68 -20.61 -17.35
C PRO A 86 1.22 -21.53 -18.49
N THR A 87 -0.06 -21.91 -18.48
CA THR A 87 -0.66 -22.62 -19.62
C THR A 87 -1.05 -21.65 -20.74
N GLU A 88 -1.25 -22.15 -21.96
CA GLU A 88 -1.72 -21.32 -23.10
C GLU A 88 -3.00 -20.54 -22.74
N GLU A 89 -3.95 -21.19 -22.06
CA GLU A 89 -5.20 -20.57 -21.62
C GLU A 89 -4.98 -19.42 -20.62
N GLU A 90 -3.96 -19.50 -19.77
CA GLU A 90 -3.64 -18.47 -18.78
C GLU A 90 -2.89 -17.28 -19.38
N CYS A 91 -2.20 -17.50 -20.50
CA CYS A 91 -1.60 -16.44 -21.30
C CYS A 91 -2.63 -15.70 -22.17
N GLU A 92 -3.78 -16.32 -22.45
CA GLU A 92 -4.88 -15.67 -23.17
C GLU A 92 -5.52 -14.58 -22.31
N TRP A 93 -5.37 -13.33 -22.72
CA TRP A 93 -6.07 -12.20 -22.12
C TRP A 93 -7.56 -12.21 -22.52
N LYS A 94 -8.35 -13.00 -21.79
CA LYS A 94 -9.81 -13.03 -21.90
C LYS A 94 -10.38 -12.01 -20.94
N VAL A 95 -10.64 -10.80 -21.40
CA VAL A 95 -11.36 -9.85 -20.56
C VAL A 95 -12.54 -9.26 -21.28
N ASP A 96 -13.67 -9.29 -20.58
CA ASP A 96 -14.90 -8.65 -21.00
C ASP A 96 -14.68 -7.14 -20.97
N GLU A 97 -14.67 -6.51 -22.16
CA GLU A 97 -14.26 -5.12 -22.32
C GLU A 97 -15.16 -4.15 -21.52
N GLU A 98 -16.35 -4.58 -21.10
CA GLU A 98 -17.31 -3.79 -20.34
C GLU A 98 -16.98 -3.67 -18.84
N GLU A 99 -16.24 -4.62 -18.24
CA GLU A 99 -15.96 -4.64 -16.78
C GLU A 99 -14.63 -4.00 -16.36
N ILE A 100 -13.72 -3.72 -17.31
CA ILE A 100 -12.39 -3.15 -17.00
C ILE A 100 -12.42 -1.63 -17.02
N SER A 101 -11.86 -0.99 -15.98
CA SER A 101 -11.60 0.46 -16.00
C SER A 101 -10.73 0.88 -17.19
N GLU A 102 -11.01 2.02 -17.81
CA GLU A 102 -10.26 2.51 -18.98
C GLU A 102 -8.74 2.55 -18.76
N ASN A 103 -8.28 2.82 -17.53
CA ASN A 103 -6.86 2.87 -17.17
C ASN A 103 -6.15 1.50 -17.32
N LEU A 104 -6.83 0.39 -17.01
CA LEU A 104 -6.28 -0.96 -17.23
C LEU A 104 -6.24 -1.33 -18.71
N LYS A 105 -7.17 -0.81 -19.54
CA LYS A 105 -7.20 -1.06 -20.99
C LYS A 105 -5.98 -0.52 -21.72
N TYR A 106 -5.47 0.64 -21.31
CA TYR A 106 -4.29 1.25 -21.93
C TYR A 106 -2.97 0.54 -21.57
N LYS A 107 -2.86 -0.02 -20.37
CA LYS A 107 -1.67 -0.74 -19.91
C LYS A 107 -1.58 -2.20 -20.41
N ALA A 108 -2.66 -2.74 -20.98
CA ALA A 108 -2.77 -4.12 -21.43
C ALA A 108 -2.31 -4.37 -22.88
N LYS A 109 -1.92 -3.32 -23.63
CA LYS A 109 -1.40 -3.49 -24.99
C LYS A 109 0.04 -4.01 -24.93
N ILE A 110 0.21 -5.31 -25.10
CA ILE A 110 1.52 -5.90 -25.43
C ILE A 110 1.72 -5.68 -26.94
N GLU A 111 2.76 -4.95 -27.32
CA GLU A 111 3.16 -4.85 -28.73
C GLU A 111 3.86 -6.16 -29.13
N ASP A 112 3.25 -6.93 -30.03
CA ASP A 112 3.85 -8.11 -30.66
C ASP A 112 5.03 -7.68 -31.57
N GLU A 113 6.14 -7.24 -31.00
CA GLU A 113 7.40 -7.16 -31.74
C GLU A 113 8.00 -8.56 -31.83
N LYS A 114 7.79 -9.22 -32.98
CA LYS A 114 8.60 -10.36 -33.40
C LYS A 114 10.08 -9.95 -33.44
N LYS A 115 10.83 -10.32 -32.41
CA LYS A 115 12.28 -10.45 -32.47
C LYS A 115 12.67 -11.81 -31.88
N ASP A 116 12.76 -12.78 -32.78
CA ASP A 116 13.61 -13.96 -32.59
C ASP A 116 15.06 -13.47 -32.50
N GLU A 117 15.60 -13.43 -31.28
CA GLU A 117 17.03 -13.64 -31.04
C GLU A 117 17.14 -14.60 -29.86
N GLU A 118 17.63 -15.81 -30.12
CA GLU A 118 18.05 -16.78 -29.10
C GLU A 118 19.03 -16.10 -28.13
N LYS A 119 18.51 -15.61 -27.02
CA LYS A 119 19.26 -15.28 -25.80
C LYS A 119 18.70 -16.22 -24.74
N GLU A 120 19.61 -16.92 -24.04
CA GLU A 120 19.33 -17.92 -23.01
C GLU A 120 17.98 -17.68 -22.35
N ASP A 121 17.05 -18.64 -22.49
CA ASP A 121 15.70 -18.63 -21.89
C ASP A 121 15.73 -17.90 -20.55
N PRO A 122 15.30 -16.63 -20.47
CA PRO A 122 15.27 -15.94 -19.20
C PRO A 122 14.13 -16.57 -18.42
N LYS A 123 14.47 -17.60 -17.63
CA LYS A 123 13.51 -18.38 -16.85
C LYS A 123 12.66 -17.46 -15.95
N VAL A 124 13.23 -16.36 -15.46
CA VAL A 124 12.63 -15.41 -14.51
C VAL A 124 12.32 -14.10 -15.23
N ILE A 125 11.20 -13.44 -14.91
CA ILE A 125 10.90 -12.07 -15.41
C ILE A 125 11.93 -11.10 -14.81
N PRO A 126 12.87 -10.54 -15.62
CA PRO A 126 13.98 -9.79 -15.07
C PRO A 126 13.54 -8.45 -14.44
N GLU A 127 14.14 -8.11 -13.29
CA GLU A 127 14.04 -6.79 -12.65
C GLU A 127 12.59 -6.29 -12.43
N LEU A 128 11.62 -7.21 -12.30
CA LEU A 128 10.20 -6.85 -12.20
C LEU A 128 9.93 -5.89 -11.04
N TRP A 129 10.37 -6.22 -9.83
CA TRP A 129 10.13 -5.39 -8.66
C TRP A 129 10.87 -4.07 -8.71
N LEU A 130 12.13 -4.05 -9.18
CA LEU A 130 12.87 -2.81 -9.43
C LEU A 130 12.11 -1.91 -10.42
N THR A 131 11.60 -2.50 -11.50
CA THR A 131 10.78 -1.80 -12.50
C THR A 131 9.52 -1.22 -11.87
N ILE A 132 8.82 -1.98 -11.02
CA ILE A 132 7.63 -1.48 -10.29
C ILE A 132 8.01 -0.29 -9.40
N PHE A 133 9.10 -0.39 -8.63
CA PHE A 133 9.54 0.69 -7.74
C PHE A 133 9.87 1.98 -8.51
N LYS A 134 10.46 1.86 -9.70
CA LYS A 134 10.77 3.02 -10.56
C LYS A 134 9.53 3.64 -11.24
N ASN A 135 8.45 2.89 -11.39
CA ASN A 135 7.23 3.34 -12.09
C ASN A 135 6.11 3.82 -11.16
N VAL A 136 6.28 3.67 -9.84
CA VAL A 136 5.34 4.18 -8.84
C VAL A 136 5.95 5.45 -8.23
N ASP A 137 5.35 6.61 -8.51
CA ASP A 137 5.90 7.94 -8.14
C ASP A 137 6.41 8.02 -6.69
N LEU A 138 5.65 7.51 -5.73
CA LEU A 138 6.04 7.53 -4.32
C LEU A 138 7.27 6.66 -4.02
N LEU A 139 7.41 5.53 -4.71
CA LEU A 139 8.51 4.59 -4.51
C LEU A 139 9.76 5.02 -5.28
N SER A 140 9.61 5.63 -6.46
CA SER A 140 10.76 6.03 -7.28
C SER A 140 11.60 7.09 -6.58
N ASP A 141 10.95 8.01 -5.86
CA ASP A 141 11.64 9.03 -5.06
C ASP A 141 12.40 8.45 -3.85
N MET A 142 12.07 7.21 -3.44
CA MET A 142 12.72 6.52 -2.31
C MET A 142 13.91 5.67 -2.74
N VAL A 143 14.02 5.28 -4.01
CA VAL A 143 15.08 4.40 -4.52
C VAL A 143 16.28 5.20 -5.00
N GLN A 144 17.46 4.93 -4.45
CA GLN A 144 18.71 5.55 -4.88
C GLN A 144 19.50 4.64 -5.83
N GLU A 145 20.47 5.20 -6.56
CA GLU A 145 21.28 4.47 -7.55
C GLU A 145 21.97 3.22 -6.97
N HIS A 146 22.37 3.27 -5.70
CA HIS A 146 23.03 2.15 -5.03
C HIS A 146 22.06 1.07 -4.52
N ASP A 147 20.77 1.37 -4.42
CA ASP A 147 19.74 0.40 -4.04
C ASP A 147 19.34 -0.48 -5.24
N GLU A 148 19.49 0.04 -6.47
CA GLU A 148 19.12 -0.68 -7.68
C GLU A 148 19.74 -2.09 -7.79
N PRO A 149 21.07 -2.29 -7.67
CA PRO A 149 21.64 -3.63 -7.76
C PRO A 149 21.16 -4.57 -6.65
N ILE A 150 20.76 -4.03 -5.48
CA ILE A 150 20.18 -4.81 -4.39
C ILE A 150 18.76 -5.26 -4.75
N LEU A 151 17.94 -4.33 -5.25
CA LEU A 151 16.55 -4.58 -5.65
C LEU A 151 16.42 -5.55 -6.84
N LYS A 152 17.48 -5.74 -7.63
CA LYS A 152 17.52 -6.80 -8.67
C LYS A 152 17.40 -8.20 -8.08
N HIS A 153 17.80 -8.39 -6.82
CA HIS A 153 17.70 -9.65 -6.10
C HIS A 153 16.34 -9.86 -5.40
N LEU A 154 15.43 -8.89 -5.48
CA LEU A 154 14.11 -8.98 -4.86
C LEU A 154 13.19 -9.89 -5.69
N LYS A 155 12.74 -11.00 -5.09
CA LYS A 155 11.91 -12.03 -5.73
C LYS A 155 10.43 -11.80 -5.56
N ASP A 156 10.02 -11.34 -4.38
CA ASP A 156 8.61 -11.12 -4.07
C ASP A 156 8.45 -10.17 -2.88
N ILE A 157 7.28 -9.54 -2.80
CA ILE A 157 6.86 -8.72 -1.68
C ILE A 157 5.52 -9.27 -1.18
N LYS A 158 5.50 -9.76 0.06
CA LYS A 158 4.31 -10.33 0.68
C LYS A 158 3.77 -9.40 1.76
N VAL A 159 2.45 -9.41 1.93
CA VAL A 159 1.77 -8.75 3.05
C VAL A 159 1.23 -9.82 4.00
N LYS A 160 1.53 -9.67 5.29
CA LYS A 160 0.99 -10.51 6.36
C LYS A 160 0.21 -9.66 7.34
N PHE A 161 -1.07 -9.95 7.48
CA PHE A 161 -1.91 -9.30 8.48
C PHE A 161 -1.71 -9.97 9.85
N SER A 162 -1.86 -9.19 10.92
CA SER A 162 -1.85 -9.69 12.28
C SER A 162 -2.95 -10.73 12.53
N GLU A 163 -2.65 -11.72 13.36
CA GLU A 163 -3.59 -12.79 13.69
C GLU A 163 -4.76 -12.30 14.56
N ALA A 164 -5.83 -13.11 14.62
CA ALA A 164 -6.96 -12.84 15.51
C ALA A 164 -6.50 -12.75 16.97
N GLY A 165 -6.79 -11.64 17.63
CA GLY A 165 -6.37 -11.37 19.01
C GLY A 165 -5.05 -10.61 19.15
N GLN A 166 -4.34 -10.32 18.06
CA GLN A 166 -3.22 -9.38 18.05
C GLN A 166 -3.67 -7.95 17.69
N PRO A 167 -2.88 -6.91 18.02
CA PRO A 167 -3.17 -5.54 17.58
C PRO A 167 -3.25 -5.45 16.05
N MET A 168 -4.28 -4.73 15.56
CA MET A 168 -4.54 -4.53 14.12
C MET A 168 -3.30 -3.94 13.44
N SER A 169 -2.64 -4.76 12.64
CA SER A 169 -1.40 -4.40 11.96
C SER A 169 -1.16 -5.28 10.74
N PHE A 170 -0.20 -4.89 9.92
CA PHE A 170 0.31 -5.70 8.83
C PHE A 170 1.84 -5.56 8.73
N THR A 171 2.47 -6.58 8.18
CA THR A 171 3.91 -6.64 7.90
C THR A 171 4.12 -6.82 6.41
N LEU A 172 5.04 -6.06 5.84
CA LEU A 172 5.55 -6.30 4.48
C LEU A 172 6.83 -7.11 4.57
N GLU A 173 6.88 -8.23 3.86
CA GLU A 173 8.03 -9.11 3.77
C GLU A 173 8.67 -8.99 2.40
N PHE A 174 9.94 -8.59 2.36
CA PHE A 174 10.74 -8.47 1.16
C PHE A 174 11.62 -9.71 1.01
N LEU A 175 11.32 -10.53 0.02
CA LEU A 175 11.95 -11.82 -0.18
C LEU A 175 13.08 -11.69 -1.19
N PHE A 176 14.32 -11.69 -0.70
CA PHE A 176 15.51 -11.62 -1.53
C PHE A 176 16.08 -13.01 -1.79
N GLU A 177 16.70 -13.18 -2.95
CA GLU A 177 17.58 -14.32 -3.17
C GLU A 177 18.95 -14.13 -2.52
N PRO A 178 19.73 -15.22 -2.35
CA PRO A 178 21.11 -15.10 -1.89
C PRO A 178 21.89 -14.10 -2.75
N ASN A 179 22.48 -13.11 -2.10
CA ASN A 179 23.18 -12.00 -2.75
C ASN A 179 24.41 -11.59 -1.94
N GLU A 180 25.24 -10.72 -2.53
CA GLU A 180 26.51 -10.27 -1.92
C GLU A 180 26.35 -9.16 -0.87
N TYR A 181 25.16 -8.56 -0.75
CA TYR A 181 24.91 -7.41 0.10
C TYR A 181 24.52 -7.81 1.53
N PHE A 182 23.76 -8.90 1.70
CA PHE A 182 23.29 -9.39 3.01
C PHE A 182 22.86 -10.87 3.00
N THR A 183 22.68 -11.44 4.19
CA THR A 183 22.36 -12.87 4.41
C THR A 183 21.04 -13.11 5.16
N ASN A 184 20.07 -12.19 5.00
CA ASN A 184 18.79 -12.13 5.74
C ASN A 184 18.16 -13.47 6.15
#